data_AF-A0A2A5SYD5-F1
#
_entry.id   AF-A0A2A5SYD5-F1
#
_cell.length_a   1.000
_cell.length_b   1.000
_cell.length_c   1.000
_cell.angle_alpha   90.00
_cell.angle_beta   90.00
_cell.angle_gamma   90.00
#
_symmetry.space_group_name_H-M   'P 1'
#
loop_
_entity.id
_entity.type
_entity.pdbx_description
1 polymer ?
#
loop_
_entity_poly.entity_id
_entity_poly.type
_entity_poly.pdbx_seq_one_letter_code
_entity_poly.pdbx_strand_id
1 'polypeptide(L)'
;MSLILERKSELERLELILQLKNLTAHNSGYKVPFVHPENIFLIDGNFSYVHIGTREGVAPMNFDSELFLSQYKALSLAILNPKISYDNFVNGETSLRDKFSQAIASCDSFEEIQHLVEAKLSKEKQKEAAALVKVSKGRLSLL
;
A
#
# COMPACT_ATOMS: atom_id res chain seq x y z
N MET A 1 -3.43 12.19 5.55
CA MET A 1 -3.40 10.72 5.38
C MET A 1 -2.95 9.97 6.64
N SER A 2 -1.80 10.31 7.25
CA SER A 2 -1.18 9.54 8.35
C SER A 2 -2.08 9.24 9.57
N LEU A 3 -2.76 10.24 10.16
CA LEU A 3 -3.60 10.06 11.35
C LEU A 3 -4.76 9.05 11.19
N ILE A 4 -5.31 8.92 9.98
CA ILE A 4 -6.40 7.96 9.69
C ILE A 4 -5.83 6.54 9.60
N LEU A 5 -4.65 6.38 8.99
CA LEU A 5 -3.99 5.10 8.83
C LEU A 5 -3.47 4.55 10.16
N GLU A 6 -3.03 5.41 11.08
CA GLU A 6 -2.62 5.00 12.43
C GLU A 6 -3.74 4.36 13.26
N ARG A 7 -5.00 4.69 12.95
CA ARG A 7 -6.17 4.11 13.63
C ARG A 7 -6.65 2.81 12.98
N LYS A 8 -6.11 2.44 11.83
CA LYS A 8 -6.47 1.22 11.11
C LYS A 8 -5.65 0.03 11.60
N SER A 9 -6.32 -1.12 11.70
CA SER A 9 -5.67 -2.40 11.96
C SER A 9 -4.64 -2.75 10.87
N GLU A 10 -3.76 -3.71 11.14
CA GLU A 10 -2.85 -4.24 10.11
C GLU A 10 -3.63 -4.83 8.92
N LEU A 11 -4.73 -5.55 9.17
CA LEU A 11 -5.59 -6.11 8.13
C LEU A 11 -6.18 -5.04 7.22
N GLU A 12 -6.78 -3.98 7.78
CA GLU A 12 -7.33 -2.89 6.99
C GLU A 12 -6.26 -2.19 6.15
N ARG A 13 -5.04 -2.03 6.69
CA ARG A 13 -3.92 -1.43 5.96
C ARG A 13 -3.44 -2.32 4.81
N LEU A 14 -3.36 -3.64 5.03
CA LEU A 14 -3.08 -4.60 3.96
C LEU A 14 -4.16 -4.58 2.87
N GLU A 15 -5.44 -4.51 3.25
CA GLU A 15 -6.54 -4.38 2.30
C GLU A 15 -6.46 -3.09 1.49
N LEU A 16 -6.11 -1.96 2.11
CA LEU A 16 -5.88 -0.71 1.39
C LEU A 16 -4.74 -0.82 0.39
N ILE A 17 -3.62 -1.48 0.74
CA ILE A 17 -2.52 -1.68 -0.21
C ILE A 17 -2.99 -2.46 -1.45
N LEU A 18 -3.88 -3.45 -1.29
CA LEU A 18 -4.45 -4.17 -2.44
C LEU A 18 -5.33 -3.28 -3.34
N GLN A 19 -5.96 -2.24 -2.79
CA GLN A 19 -6.74 -1.28 -3.58
C GLN A 19 -5.86 -0.33 -4.41
N LEU A 20 -4.56 -0.21 -4.11
CA LEU A 20 -3.65 0.62 -4.89
C LEU A 20 -3.50 0.16 -6.34
N LYS A 21 -3.79 -1.12 -6.65
CA LYS A 21 -3.78 -1.62 -8.03
C LYS A 21 -4.66 -0.79 -8.98
N ASN A 22 -5.69 -0.13 -8.47
CA ASN A 22 -6.57 0.72 -9.28
C ASN A 22 -5.81 1.93 -9.87
N LEU A 23 -4.73 2.36 -9.22
CA LEU A 23 -3.88 3.45 -9.70
C LEU A 23 -3.05 3.08 -10.93
N THR A 24 -2.71 1.80 -11.11
CA THR A 24 -1.87 1.34 -12.23
C THR A 24 -2.63 1.29 -13.55
N ALA A 25 -3.96 1.22 -13.51
CA ALA A 25 -4.84 1.21 -14.69
C ALA A 25 -4.80 2.53 -15.49
N HIS A 26 -4.23 3.61 -14.92
CA HIS A 26 -4.16 4.93 -15.56
C HIS A 26 -2.98 5.12 -16.52
N ASN A 27 -2.19 4.08 -16.80
CA ASN A 27 -1.05 4.15 -17.71
C ASN A 27 -1.43 4.17 -19.22
N SER A 28 -2.57 4.77 -19.58
CA SER A 28 -2.90 4.99 -20.99
C SER A 28 -2.03 6.13 -21.53
N GLY A 29 -1.28 5.88 -22.60
CA GLY A 29 -0.02 6.56 -22.98
C GLY A 29 0.02 8.09 -23.11
N TYR A 30 -1.07 8.81 -22.88
CA TYR A 30 -1.07 10.28 -22.77
C TYR A 30 -1.04 10.78 -21.32
N LYS A 31 -1.57 10.00 -20.36
CA LYS A 31 -1.60 10.33 -18.94
C LYS A 31 -0.27 9.99 -18.29
N VAL A 32 0.16 10.86 -17.38
CA VAL A 32 1.39 10.69 -16.61
C VAL A 32 1.01 10.72 -15.12
N PRO A 33 0.83 9.56 -14.48
CA PRO A 33 0.46 9.48 -13.08
C PRO A 33 1.60 9.94 -12.17
N PHE A 34 1.25 10.54 -11.04
CA PHE A 34 2.17 10.85 -9.94
C PHE A 34 1.62 10.26 -8.65
N VAL A 35 2.23 9.17 -8.18
CA VAL A 35 1.79 8.52 -6.94
C VAL A 35 2.40 9.28 -5.79
N HIS A 36 1.56 9.91 -4.97
CA HIS A 36 2.00 10.65 -3.79
C HIS A 36 0.86 10.67 -2.77
N PRO A 37 1.12 10.57 -1.45
CA PRO A 37 0.07 10.59 -0.44
C PRO A 37 -0.82 11.84 -0.50
N GLU A 38 -0.27 12.99 -0.93
CA GLU A 38 -1.05 14.23 -1.10
C GLU A 38 -1.75 14.34 -2.45
N ASN A 39 -1.36 13.52 -3.44
CA ASN A 39 -1.97 13.51 -4.76
C ASN A 39 -3.04 12.41 -4.91
N ILE A 40 -3.40 11.74 -3.82
CA ILE A 40 -4.31 10.60 -3.84
C ILE A 40 -5.38 10.81 -2.77
N PHE A 41 -6.61 10.47 -3.13
CA PHE A 41 -7.72 10.41 -2.20
C PHE A 41 -8.40 9.03 -2.25
N LEU A 42 -9.09 8.68 -1.16
CA LEU A 42 -9.82 7.43 -1.01
C LEU A 42 -11.32 7.76 -0.93
N ILE A 43 -12.11 7.27 -1.89
CA ILE A 43 -13.58 7.33 -1.87
C ILE A 43 -14.11 5.92 -2.02
N ASP A 44 -15.00 5.50 -1.11
CA ASP A 44 -15.66 4.19 -1.13
C ASP A 44 -14.69 3.01 -1.31
N GLY A 45 -13.52 3.08 -0.66
CA GLY A 45 -12.49 2.05 -0.75
C GLY A 45 -11.63 2.07 -2.01
N ASN A 46 -11.83 3.04 -2.91
CA ASN A 46 -11.08 3.17 -4.16
C ASN A 46 -10.14 4.37 -4.13
N PHE A 47 -8.87 4.13 -4.47
CA PHE A 47 -7.88 5.18 -4.63
C PHE A 47 -8.01 5.85 -6.00
N SER A 48 -7.99 7.17 -6.00
CA SER A 48 -8.01 8.00 -7.21
C SER A 48 -6.99 9.13 -7.09
N TYR A 49 -6.49 9.60 -8.23
CA TYR A 49 -5.61 10.76 -8.29
C TYR A 49 -6.38 12.06 -8.15
N VAL A 50 -5.89 12.99 -7.31
CA VAL A 50 -6.32 14.39 -7.31
C VAL A 50 -5.91 15.05 -8.63
N HIS A 51 -4.67 14.80 -9.06
CA HIS A 51 -4.07 15.38 -10.25
C HIS A 51 -3.34 14.33 -11.09
N ILE A 52 -3.49 14.42 -12.41
CA ILE A 52 -2.80 13.57 -13.39
C ILE A 52 -2.17 14.50 -14.43
N GLY A 53 -0.88 14.29 -14.70
CA GLY A 53 -0.18 15.01 -15.75
C GLY A 53 -0.47 14.49 -17.16
N THR A 54 0.01 15.21 -18.17
CA THR A 54 -0.13 14.88 -19.58
C THR A 54 1.19 15.10 -20.30
N ARG A 55 1.49 14.26 -21.31
CA ARG A 55 2.78 14.34 -22.02
C ARG A 55 3.09 15.70 -22.65
N GLU A 56 2.07 16.49 -22.96
CA GLU A 56 2.22 17.82 -23.57
C GLU A 56 1.21 18.83 -22.98
N GLY A 57 1.45 19.28 -21.75
CA GLY A 57 0.72 20.44 -21.23
C GLY A 57 0.70 20.58 -19.73
N VAL A 58 0.46 19.49 -19.00
CA VAL A 58 0.26 19.52 -17.55
C VAL A 58 1.30 18.62 -16.87
N ALA A 59 2.09 19.17 -15.95
CA ALA A 59 3.08 18.39 -15.22
C ALA A 59 2.42 17.31 -14.32
N PRO A 60 3.05 16.14 -14.11
CA PRO A 60 4.28 15.66 -14.77
C PRO A 60 4.05 15.35 -16.25
N MET A 61 5.02 15.66 -17.11
CA MET A 61 4.91 15.44 -18.56
C MET A 61 5.67 14.19 -19.04
N ASN A 62 6.64 13.71 -18.26
CA ASN A 62 7.43 12.55 -18.61
C ASN A 62 7.05 11.38 -17.71
N PHE A 63 6.67 10.27 -18.34
CA PHE A 63 6.45 9.03 -17.62
C PHE A 63 7.76 8.28 -17.44
N ASP A 64 8.02 7.89 -16.19
CA ASP A 64 9.15 7.07 -15.79
C ASP A 64 8.59 5.87 -15.01
N SER A 65 8.76 4.67 -15.58
CA SER A 65 8.24 3.43 -14.98
C SER A 65 8.95 3.05 -13.69
N GLU A 66 10.25 3.32 -13.57
CA GLU A 66 11.04 3.00 -12.37
C GLU A 66 10.63 3.93 -11.22
N LEU A 67 10.50 5.23 -11.52
CA LEU A 67 9.98 6.20 -10.57
C LEU A 67 8.54 5.83 -10.17
N PHE A 68 7.68 5.46 -11.11
CA PHE A 68 6.30 5.08 -10.81
C PHE A 68 6.22 3.87 -9.88
N LEU A 69 7.04 2.84 -10.10
CA LEU A 69 7.16 1.69 -9.20
C LEU A 69 7.71 2.11 -7.82
N SER A 70 8.74 2.95 -7.79
CA SER A 70 9.34 3.46 -6.54
C SER A 70 8.31 4.22 -5.68
N GLN A 71 7.52 5.10 -6.30
CA GLN A 71 6.44 5.84 -5.64
C GLN A 71 5.34 4.90 -5.13
N TYR A 72 5.01 3.86 -5.89
CA TYR A 72 4.04 2.85 -5.47
C TYR A 72 4.52 2.04 -4.25
N LYS A 73 5.79 1.63 -4.23
CA LYS A 73 6.43 0.98 -3.07
C LYS A 73 6.39 1.91 -1.85
N ALA A 74 6.79 3.16 -2.04
CA ALA A 74 6.81 4.18 -0.99
C ALA A 74 5.42 4.37 -0.35
N LEU A 75 4.38 4.48 -1.18
CA LEU A 75 3.00 4.60 -0.70
C LEU A 75 2.52 3.34 0.03
N SER A 76 2.85 2.16 -0.50
CA SER A 76 2.53 0.88 0.14
C SER A 76 3.15 0.78 1.54
N LEU A 77 4.40 1.20 1.67
CA LEU A 77 5.13 1.23 2.94
C LEU A 77 4.59 2.29 3.91
N ALA A 78 4.25 3.47 3.42
CA ALA A 78 3.61 4.52 4.23
C ALA A 78 2.22 4.10 4.74
N ILE A 79 1.47 3.33 3.95
CA ILE A 79 0.21 2.72 4.41
C ILE A 79 0.48 1.64 5.46
N LEU A 80 1.42 0.73 5.19
CA LEU A 80 1.76 -0.38 6.08
C LEU A 80 2.30 0.09 7.44
N ASN A 81 3.11 1.14 7.44
CA ASN A 81 3.70 1.73 8.62
C ASN A 81 3.63 3.26 8.53
N PRO A 82 2.58 3.88 9.09
CA PRO A 82 2.36 5.33 9.02
C PRO A 82 3.46 6.20 9.64
N LYS A 83 4.42 5.59 10.37
CA LYS A 83 5.62 6.26 10.89
C LYS A 83 6.72 6.41 9.85
N ILE A 84 6.65 5.66 8.74
CA ILE A 84 7.58 5.80 7.62
C ILE A 84 7.17 7.04 6.82
N SER A 85 8.13 7.95 6.63
CA SER A 85 7.96 9.07 5.71
C SER A 85 8.04 8.56 4.27
N TYR A 86 7.02 8.90 3.48
CA TYR A 86 6.99 8.62 2.06
C TYR A 86 8.21 9.24 1.36
N ASP A 87 8.49 10.53 1.61
CA ASP A 87 9.56 11.28 0.96
C ASP A 87 10.94 10.69 1.30
N ASN A 88 11.15 10.36 2.58
CA ASN A 88 12.42 9.76 3.00
C ASN A 88 12.62 8.37 2.35
N PHE A 89 11.56 7.65 2.02
CA PHE A 89 11.69 6.37 1.33
C PHE A 89 12.04 6.57 -0.15
N VAL A 90 11.32 7.46 -0.85
CA VAL A 90 11.59 7.76 -2.26
C VAL A 90 13.02 8.29 -2.45
N ASN A 91 13.54 9.06 -1.50
CA ASN A 91 14.90 9.59 -1.52
C ASN A 91 15.98 8.58 -1.06
N GLY A 92 15.62 7.36 -0.67
CA GLY A 92 16.56 6.33 -0.21
C GLY A 92 17.12 6.57 1.20
N GLU A 93 16.51 7.45 1.99
CA GLU A 93 16.97 7.88 3.31
C GLU A 93 16.36 7.07 4.46
N THR A 94 15.54 6.06 4.16
CA THR A 94 14.81 5.27 5.16
C THR A 94 15.42 3.89 5.37
N SER A 95 15.76 3.57 6.62
CA SER A 95 16.14 2.20 7.01
C SER A 95 14.90 1.39 7.41
N LEU A 96 14.58 0.36 6.62
CA LEU A 96 13.49 -0.57 6.90
C LEU A 96 13.93 -1.64 7.89
N ARG A 97 13.21 -1.76 9.01
CA ARG A 97 13.59 -2.68 10.11
C ARG A 97 12.94 -4.05 10.01
N ASP A 98 11.71 -4.13 9.49
CA ASP A 98 10.97 -5.39 9.43
C ASP A 98 11.11 -6.06 8.05
N LYS A 99 11.11 -7.40 8.06
CA LYS A 99 11.32 -8.22 6.85
C LYS A 99 10.25 -8.03 5.79
N PHE A 100 9.02 -7.67 6.18
CA PHE A 100 7.92 -7.55 5.24
C PHE A 100 8.03 -6.23 4.45
N SER A 101 8.34 -5.14 5.13
CA SER A 101 8.68 -3.87 4.48
C SER A 101 9.89 -4.01 3.56
N GLN A 102 10.95 -4.71 4.00
CA GLN A 102 12.12 -4.99 3.17
C GLN A 102 11.73 -5.77 1.91
N ALA A 103 10.89 -6.80 2.04
CA ALA A 103 10.41 -7.58 0.91
C ALA A 103 9.60 -6.72 -0.09
N ILE A 104 8.73 -5.81 0.38
CA ILE A 104 8.02 -4.86 -0.49
C ILE A 104 9.00 -3.96 -1.25
N ALA A 105 10.02 -3.44 -0.57
CA ALA A 105 11.01 -2.56 -1.20
C ALA A 105 11.80 -3.28 -2.31
N SER A 106 12.03 -4.59 -2.15
CA SER A 106 12.77 -5.44 -3.09
C SER A 106 11.94 -5.98 -4.27
N CYS A 107 10.62 -5.80 -4.31
CA CYS A 107 9.80 -6.27 -5.43
C CYS A 107 10.14 -5.54 -6.74
N ASP A 108 10.13 -6.20 -7.88
CA ASP A 108 10.47 -5.58 -9.17
C ASP A 108 9.24 -5.19 -10.00
N SER A 109 8.04 -5.47 -9.49
CA SER A 109 6.77 -5.21 -10.18
C SER A 109 5.62 -4.88 -9.22
N PHE A 110 4.56 -4.26 -9.74
CA PHE A 110 3.33 -4.01 -8.99
C PHE A 110 2.67 -5.33 -8.57
N GLU A 111 2.72 -6.33 -9.45
CA GLU A 111 2.16 -7.66 -9.28
C GLU A 111 2.84 -8.41 -8.14
N GLU A 112 4.17 -8.33 -8.03
CA GLU A 112 4.91 -8.91 -6.90
C GLU A 112 4.50 -8.30 -5.57
N ILE A 113 4.32 -6.97 -5.51
CA ILE A 113 3.84 -6.29 -4.30
C ILE A 113 2.43 -6.79 -3.94
N GLN A 114 1.54 -6.87 -4.92
CA GLN A 114 0.17 -7.36 -4.72
C GLN A 114 0.16 -8.81 -4.19
N HIS A 115 0.90 -9.72 -4.82
CA HIS A 115 1.00 -11.11 -4.38
C HIS A 115 1.57 -11.25 -2.96
N LEU A 116 2.62 -10.47 -2.65
CA LEU A 116 3.23 -10.47 -1.32
C LEU A 116 2.23 -10.02 -0.24
N VAL A 117 1.46 -8.98 -0.52
CA VAL A 117 0.44 -8.43 0.39
C VAL A 117 -0.76 -9.36 0.53
N GLU A 118 -1.25 -9.96 -0.56
CA GLU A 118 -2.32 -10.97 -0.53
C GLU A 118 -1.94 -12.19 0.32
N ALA A 119 -0.71 -12.68 0.17
CA ALA A 119 -0.20 -13.80 0.95
C ALA A 119 -0.14 -13.47 2.45
N LYS A 120 0.30 -12.26 2.80
CA LYS A 120 0.33 -11.79 4.19
C LYS A 120 -1.07 -11.59 4.76
N LEU A 121 -1.98 -10.96 4.01
CA LEU A 121 -3.37 -10.76 4.42
C LEU A 121 -4.08 -12.08 4.69
N SER A 122 -3.89 -13.07 3.81
CA SER A 122 -4.48 -14.41 3.96
C SER A 122 -3.98 -15.11 5.23
N LYS A 123 -2.69 -15.00 5.53
CA LYS A 123 -2.09 -15.55 6.76
C LYS A 123 -2.63 -14.87 8.02
N GLU A 124 -2.76 -13.54 8.03
CA GLU A 124 -3.30 -12.83 9.20
C GLU A 124 -4.79 -13.13 9.43
N LYS A 125 -5.61 -13.17 8.36
CA LYS A 125 -7.03 -13.59 8.46
C LYS A 125 -7.18 -15.00 9.03
N GLN A 126 -6.34 -15.94 8.61
CA GLN A 126 -6.34 -17.30 9.16
C GLN A 126 -5.96 -17.35 10.65
N LYS A 127 -5.00 -16.53 11.08
CA LYS A 127 -4.59 -16.44 12.49
C LYS A 127 -5.73 -15.90 13.36
N GLU A 128 -6.41 -14.84 12.94
CA GLU A 128 -7.54 -14.27 13.69
C GLU A 128 -8.69 -15.29 13.81
N ALA A 129 -9.04 -15.96 12.71
CA ALA A 129 -10.06 -17.01 12.72
C ALA A 129 -9.69 -18.16 13.69
N ALA A 130 -8.43 -18.61 13.67
CA ALA A 130 -7.95 -19.66 14.57
C ALA A 130 -7.94 -19.20 16.05
N ALA A 131 -7.64 -17.93 16.33
CA ALA A 131 -7.67 -17.37 17.68
C ALA A 131 -9.10 -17.34 18.24
N LEU A 132 -10.09 -16.95 17.44
CA LEU A 132 -11.50 -16.96 17.83
C LEU A 132 -12.00 -18.37 18.20
N VAL A 133 -11.61 -19.38 17.42
CA VAL A 133 -11.96 -20.80 17.69
C VAL A 133 -11.32 -21.31 18.99
N LYS A 134 -10.10 -20.84 19.34
CA LYS A 134 -9.43 -21.25 20.59
C LYS A 134 -10.11 -20.65 21.83
N VAL A 135 -10.53 -19.38 21.76
CA VAL A 135 -11.18 -18.69 22.88
C VAL A 135 -12.58 -19.26 23.16
N SER A 136 -13.34 -19.64 22.14
CA SER A 136 -14.66 -20.26 22.35
C SER A 136 -14.54 -21.60 23.08
N LYS A 137 -13.59 -22.46 22.70
CA LYS A 137 -13.35 -23.75 23.39
C LYS A 137 -12.87 -23.59 24.83
N GLY A 138 -12.02 -22.60 25.11
CA GLY A 138 -11.49 -22.37 26.46
C GLY A 138 -12.50 -21.75 27.45
N ARG A 139 -13.47 -20.95 26.96
CA ARG A 139 -14.55 -20.40 27.80
C ARG A 139 -15.66 -21.39 28.10
N LEU A 140 -15.94 -22.32 27.20
CA LEU A 140 -16.96 -23.35 27.37
C LEU A 140 -16.51 -24.52 28.27
N SER A 141 -15.21 -24.66 28.55
CA SER A 141 -14.67 -25.71 29.43
C SER A 141 -14.50 -25.28 30.90
N LEU A 142 -14.95 -24.09 31.27
CA LEU A 142 -14.86 -23.52 32.63
C LEU A 142 -16.26 -23.16 33.21
N LEU A 143 -17.33 -23.68 32.60
CA LEU A 143 -18.70 -23.66 33.10
C LEU A 143 -19.18 -25.10 33.26
#